data_AF-A0A524JF62-F1
#
_entry.id   AF-A0A524JF62-F1
#
_cell.length_a   1.000
_cell.length_b   1.000
_cell.length_c   1.000
_cell.angle_alpha   90.00
_cell.angle_beta   90.00
_cell.angle_gamma   90.00
#
_symmetry.space_group_name_H-M   'P 1'
#
loop_
_entity.id
_entity.type
_entity.pdbx_description
1 polymer ?
#
loop_
_entity_poly.entity_id
_entity_poly.type
_entity_poly.pdbx_seq_one_letter_code
_entity_poly.pdbx_strand_id
1 'polypeptide(L)' 'MTAEEWIAAFATSVGGDAPTPEEVEKLLKLAAVAAHSSERTAAPVACWIAGRLGLDLDEAYEVGDRIG' A
#
# COMPACT_ATOMS: atom_id res chain seq x y z
N MET A 1 16.74 11.03 7.40
CA MET A 1 15.75 9.96 7.26
C MET A 1 14.95 10.20 6.00
N THR A 2 15.24 9.43 4.95
CA THR A 2 14.40 9.29 3.75
C THR A 2 13.13 8.51 4.08
N ALA A 3 12.18 8.42 3.15
CA ALA A 3 10.98 7.61 3.32
C ALA A 3 11.33 6.12 3.48
N GLU A 4 12.27 5.61 2.69
CA GLU A 4 12.73 4.22 2.74
C GLU A 4 13.39 3.89 4.09
N GLU A 5 14.26 4.78 4.59
CA GLU A 5 14.88 4.65 5.92
C GLU A 5 13.82 4.63 7.03
N TRP A 6 12.79 5.48 6.94
CA TRP A 6 11.71 5.51 7.92
C TRP A 6 10.88 4.22 7.90
N ILE A 7 10.48 3.74 6.71
CA ILE A 7 9.68 2.53 6.54
C ILE A 7 10.43 1.31 7.08
N ALA A 8 11.72 1.18 6.76
CA ALA A 8 12.55 0.07 7.24
C ALA A 8 12.70 0.09 8.78
N ALA A 9 12.94 1.28 9.36
CA ALA A 9 13.03 1.43 10.80
C ALA A 9 11.69 1.11 11.50
N PHE A 10 10.57 1.56 10.92
CA PHE A 10 9.24 1.29 11.46
C PHE A 10 8.92 -0.22 11.43
N ALA A 11 9.13 -0.89 10.28
CA ALA A 11 8.90 -2.32 10.14
C ALA A 11 9.68 -3.14 11.18
N THR A 12 10.96 -2.82 11.33
CA THR A 12 11.83 -3.45 12.36
C THR A 12 11.29 -3.21 13.77
N SER A 13 10.85 -1.98 14.07
CA SER A 13 10.35 -1.62 15.41
C SER A 13 9.08 -2.37 15.82
N VAL A 14 8.28 -2.82 14.85
CA VAL A 14 7.06 -3.60 15.08
C VAL A 14 7.27 -5.11 14.92
N GLY A 15 8.52 -5.55 14.74
CA GLY A 15 8.90 -6.97 14.65
C GLY A 15 8.64 -7.61 13.28
N GLY A 16 8.51 -6.81 12.22
CA GLY A 16 8.37 -7.27 10.85
C GLY A 16 9.57 -6.95 9.97
N ASP A 17 9.55 -7.48 8.75
CA ASP A 17 10.52 -7.15 7.71
C ASP A 17 10.08 -5.90 6.93
N ALA A 18 11.06 -5.11 6.49
CA ALA A 18 10.79 -4.00 5.59
C ALA A 18 10.29 -4.53 4.24
N PRO A 19 9.28 -3.89 3.61
CA PRO A 19 8.84 -4.26 2.27
C PRO A 19 9.97 -4.04 1.26
N THR A 20 10.01 -4.89 0.25
CA THR A 20 10.88 -4.73 -0.91
C THR A 20 10.49 -3.50 -1.74
N PRO A 21 11.41 -2.95 -2.56
CA PRO A 21 11.07 -1.84 -3.44
C PRO A 21 9.89 -2.13 -4.38
N GLU A 22 9.76 -3.37 -4.85
CA GLU A 22 8.66 -3.79 -5.72
C GLU A 22 7.32 -3.78 -4.97
N GLU A 23 7.27 -4.30 -3.74
CA GLU A 23 6.07 -4.26 -2.90
C GLU A 23 5.65 -2.82 -2.59
N VAL A 24 6.62 -1.93 -2.32
CA VAL A 24 6.34 -0.50 -2.13
C VAL A 24 5.74 0.11 -3.41
N GLU A 25 6.29 -0.18 -4.59
CA GLU A 25 5.76 0.31 -5.86
C GLU A 25 4.31 -0.15 -6.08
N LYS A 26 4.03 -1.44 -5.88
CA LYS A 26 2.68 -2.00 -6.05
C LYS A 26 1.69 -1.42 -5.05
N LEU A 27 2.08 -1.27 -3.78
CA LEU A 27 1.24 -0.64 -2.75
C LEU A 27 0.94 0.83 -3.09
N LEU A 28 1.92 1.57 -3.61
CA LEU A 28 1.72 2.95 -4.04
C LEU A 28 0.83 3.06 -5.28
N LYS A 29 0.82 2.08 -6.19
CA LYS A 29 -0.14 2.03 -7.31
C LYS A 29 -1.58 1.87 -6.82
N LEU A 30 -1.82 0.97 -5.86
CA LEU A 30 -3.12 0.83 -5.21
C LEU A 30 -3.55 2.14 -4.51
N ALA A 31 -2.65 2.76 -3.75
CA ALA A 31 -2.92 4.04 -3.10
C ALA A 31 -3.28 5.13 -4.11
N ALA A 32 -2.55 5.20 -5.24
CA ALA A 32 -2.77 6.20 -6.28
C ALA A 32 -4.14 6.04 -6.94
N VAL A 33 -4.54 4.82 -7.35
CA VAL A 33 -5.84 4.61 -8.00
C VAL A 33 -6.98 4.96 -7.05
N ALA A 34 -6.90 4.54 -5.78
CA ALA A 34 -7.92 4.87 -4.78
C ALA A 34 -8.03 6.39 -4.52
N ALA A 35 -6.90 7.11 -4.45
CA ALA A 35 -6.91 8.56 -4.26
C ALA A 35 -7.44 9.34 -5.48
N HIS A 36 -7.18 8.86 -6.70
CA HIS A 36 -7.63 9.51 -7.92
C HIS A 36 -9.11 9.28 -8.20
N SER A 37 -9.61 8.08 -7.92
CA SER A 37 -10.99 7.69 -8.19
C SER A 37 -11.99 8.02 -7.08
N SER A 38 -11.50 8.51 -5.94
CA SER A 38 -12.32 8.83 -4.76
C SER A 38 -11.77 10.09 -4.07
N GLU A 39 -11.56 10.03 -2.76
CA GLU A 39 -10.90 11.06 -1.97
C GLU A 39 -9.53 10.56 -1.49
N ARG A 40 -8.62 11.47 -1.13
CA ARG A 40 -7.29 11.11 -0.61
C ARG A 40 -7.34 10.17 0.60
N THR A 41 -8.42 10.22 1.39
CA THR A 41 -8.67 9.31 2.52
C THR A 41 -8.79 7.85 2.08
N ALA A 42 -9.24 7.58 0.85
CA ALA A 42 -9.42 6.22 0.33
C ALA A 42 -8.08 5.47 0.18
N ALA A 43 -6.99 6.16 -0.16
CA ALA A 43 -5.67 5.55 -0.35
C ALA A 43 -5.17 4.73 0.86
N PRO A 44 -4.99 5.31 2.06
CA PRO A 44 -4.54 4.54 3.22
C PRO A 44 -5.55 3.48 3.65
N VAL A 45 -6.85 3.72 3.48
CA VAL A 45 -7.91 2.76 3.85
C VAL A 45 -7.91 1.54 2.92
N ALA A 46 -7.74 1.74 1.61
CA ALA A 46 -7.64 0.66 0.64
C ALA A 46 -6.41 -0.22 0.89
N CYS A 47 -5.24 0.39 1.11
CA CYS A 47 -4.01 -0.32 1.48
C CYS A 47 -4.18 -1.10 2.79
N TRP A 48 -4.84 -0.53 3.80
CA TRP A 48 -5.12 -1.22 5.06
C TRP A 48 -6.06 -2.41 4.87
N ILE A 49 -7.12 -2.28 4.05
CA ILE A 49 -8.03 -3.39 3.74
C ILE A 49 -7.28 -4.53 3.05
N ALA A 50 -6.48 -4.22 2.02
CA ALA A 50 -5.70 -5.22 1.29
C ALA A 50 -4.75 -5.98 2.21
N GLY A 51 -3.99 -5.26 3.05
CA GLY A 51 -3.10 -5.88 4.04
C GLY A 51 -3.85 -6.69 5.10
N ARG A 52 -5.02 -6.22 5.56
CA ARG A 52 -5.83 -6.92 6.58
C ARG A 52 -6.43 -8.23 6.07
N LEU A 53 -6.73 -8.29 4.78
CA LEU A 53 -7.29 -9.46 4.10
C LEU A 53 -6.21 -10.38 3.49
N GLY A 54 -4.95 -9.94 3.47
CA GLY A 54 -3.85 -10.69 2.86
C GLY A 54 -3.99 -10.80 1.35
N LEU A 55 -4.55 -9.79 0.70
CA LEU A 55 -4.67 -9.77 -0.76
C LEU A 55 -3.29 -9.64 -1.40
N ASP A 56 -3.13 -10.27 -2.56
CA ASP A 56 -2.03 -9.93 -3.45
C ASP A 56 -2.16 -8.46 -3.91
N LEU A 57 -1.02 -7.76 -4.02
CA LEU A 57 -1.04 -6.33 -4.33
C LEU A 57 -1.48 -6.05 -5.76
N ASP A 58 -1.19 -6.94 -6.72
CA ASP A 58 -1.63 -6.80 -8.10
C ASP A 58 -3.14 -7.05 -8.18
N GLU A 59 -3.66 -8.06 -7.47
CA GLU A 59 -5.11 -8.31 -7.36
C GLU A 59 -5.85 -7.12 -6.72
N ALA A 60 -5.32 -6.58 -5.62
CA ALA A 60 -5.91 -5.43 -4.94
C ALA A 60 -5.95 -4.19 -5.85
N TYR A 61 -4.88 -3.96 -6.63
CA TYR A 61 -4.83 -2.92 -7.64
C TYR A 61 -5.90 -3.14 -8.73
N GLU A 62 -6.01 -4.34 -9.30
CA GLU A 62 -7.01 -4.65 -10.34
C GLU A 62 -8.46 -4.44 -9.85
N VAL A 63 -8.74 -4.72 -8.57
CA VAL A 63 -10.04 -4.43 -7.97
C VAL A 63 -10.25 -2.92 -7.86
N GLY A 64 -9.25 -2.18 -7.36
CA GLY A 64 -9.29 -0.72 -7.23
C GLY A 64 -9.49 0.00 -8.56
N ASP A 65 -8.76 -0.43 -9.60
CA ASP A 65 -8.86 0.10 -10.96
C ASP A 65 -10.24 -0.12 -11.59
N ARG A 66 -10.86 -1.28 -11.31
CA ARG A 66 -12.19 -1.63 -11.84
C ARG A 66 -13.33 -0.81 -11.25
N ILE A 67 -13.22 -0.39 -10.00
CA ILE A 67 -14.27 0.38 -9.29
C ILE A 67 -14.06 1.89 -9.37
N GLY A 68 -12.95 2.32 -9.95
CA GLY A 68 -12.50 3.70 -9.96
C GLY A 68 -12.81 4.49 -11.22
#